data_AF-A0A5J6N2K2-F1
#
_entry.id   AF-A0A5J6N2K2-F1
#
_cell.length_a   1.000
_cell.length_b   1.000
_cell.length_c   1.000
_cell.angle_alpha   90.00
_cell.angle_beta   90.00
_cell.angle_gamma   90.00
#
_symmetry.space_group_name_H-M   'P 1'
#
loop_
_entity.id
_entity.type
_entity.pdbx_description
1 polymer ?
#
loop_
_entity_poly.entity_id
_entity_poly.type
_entity_poly.pdbx_seq_one_letter_code
_entity_poly.pdbx_strand_id
1 'polypeptide(L)' 'MPMTFYPGDALKAGGGILADNDGLVAVNVVQDRELITGQNPRSDHDIAKQFVEALHRERVQMRAS' A
#
# COMPACT_ATOMS: atom_id res chain seq x y z
N MET A 1 23.26 -0.30 17.09
CA MET A 1 22.23 0.50 17.82
C MET A 1 20.87 0.05 17.32
N PRO A 2 19.87 -0.19 18.19
CA PRO A 2 18.52 -0.50 17.74
C PRO A 2 17.89 0.72 17.06
N MET A 3 16.97 0.48 16.13
CA MET A 3 16.10 1.53 15.59
C MET A 3 15.25 2.09 16.73
N THR A 4 15.26 3.41 16.91
CA THR A 4 14.50 4.09 17.98
C THR A 4 13.09 4.47 17.56
N PHE A 5 12.76 4.39 16.27
CA PHE A 5 11.48 4.79 15.72
C PHE A 5 11.25 4.11 14.37
N TYR A 6 10.03 3.63 14.11
CA TYR A 6 9.68 2.94 12.88
C TYR A 6 8.72 3.76 12.02
N PRO A 7 8.75 3.60 10.68
CA PRO A 7 7.80 4.29 9.79
C PRO A 7 6.33 4.06 10.16
N GLY A 8 5.98 2.88 10.67
CA GLY A 8 4.63 2.57 11.14
C GLY A 8 4.19 3.42 12.35
N ASP A 9 5.12 3.80 13.22
CA ASP A 9 4.85 4.70 14.35
C ASP A 9 4.52 6.11 13.83
N ALA A 10 5.29 6.59 12.84
CA ALA A 10 5.06 7.87 12.18
C ALA A 10 3.70 7.92 11.47
N LEU A 11 3.35 6.84 10.77
CA LEU A 11 2.08 6.72 10.05
C LEU A 11 0.90 6.84 11.02
N LYS A 12 0.93 6.12 12.14
CA LYS A 12 -0.10 6.16 13.18
C LYS A 12 -0.18 7.53 13.85
N ALA A 13 0.97 8.14 14.17
CA ALA A 13 1.02 9.48 14.75
C ALA A 13 0.42 10.56 13.82
N GLY A 14 0.52 10.37 12.50
CA GLY A 14 -0.12 11.22 11.49
C GLY A 14 -1.62 10.95 11.28
N GLY A 15 -2.23 10.03 12.02
CA GLY A 15 -3.63 9.62 11.86
C GLY A 15 -3.87 8.56 10.78
N GLY A 16 -2.81 7.99 10.21
CA GLY A 16 -2.91 6.88 9.26
C GLY A 16 -3.23 5.56 9.95
N ILE A 17 -3.87 4.65 9.20
CA ILE A 17 -4.17 3.29 9.65
C ILE A 17 -3.08 2.37 9.12
N LEU A 18 -2.37 1.69 10.03
CA LEU A 18 -1.43 0.63 9.64
C LEU A 18 -2.24 -0.65 9.41
N ALA A 19 -2.32 -1.09 8.16
CA ALA A 19 -2.93 -2.35 7.77
C ALA A 19 -1.83 -3.36 7.42
N ASP A 20 -1.53 -4.26 8.34
CA ASP A 20 -0.56 -5.34 8.18
C ASP A 20 -1.24 -6.71 8.34
N ASN A 21 -0.54 -7.76 7.89
CA ASN A 21 -0.89 -9.15 8.17
C ASN A 21 0.08 -9.68 9.24
N ASP A 22 -0.35 -10.63 10.07
CA ASP A 22 0.38 -11.20 11.24
C ASP A 22 1.74 -11.87 10.93
N GLY A 23 2.28 -11.72 9.71
CA GLY A 23 3.58 -12.26 9.30
C GLY A 23 4.48 -11.21 8.67
N LEU A 24 5.70 -11.05 9.19
CA LEU A 24 6.73 -10.15 8.65
C LEU A 24 7.03 -10.36 7.16
N VAL A 25 6.86 -11.59 6.66
CA VAL A 25 7.12 -11.99 5.27
C VAL A 25 5.86 -12.24 4.46
N ALA A 26 4.68 -12.09 5.07
CA ALA A 26 3.42 -12.26 4.37
C ALA A 26 3.24 -11.13 3.35
N VAL A 27 2.68 -11.44 2.19
CA VAL A 27 2.32 -10.41 1.20
C VAL A 27 1.11 -9.65 1.73
N ASN A 28 1.15 -8.32 1.62
CA ASN A 28 -0.01 -7.49 1.88
C ASN A 28 0.06 -6.22 1.02
N VAL A 29 -1.00 -5.97 0.26
CA VAL A 29 -1.17 -4.78 -0.58
C VAL A 29 -2.53 -4.17 -0.27
N VAL A 30 -2.53 -2.88 0.04
CA VAL A 30 -3.73 -2.11 0.38
C VAL A 30 -3.83 -0.92 -0.56
N GLN A 31 -5.05 -0.64 -1.02
CA GLN A 31 -5.37 0.56 -1.78
C GLN A 31 -6.43 1.38 -1.03
N ASP A 32 -6.10 2.63 -0.72
CA ASP A 32 -7.05 3.66 -0.28
C ASP A 32 -7.10 4.75 -1.35
N ARG A 33 -8.19 4.74 -2.13
CA ARG A 33 -8.36 5.62 -3.31
C ARG A 33 -7.14 5.53 -4.22
N GLU A 34 -6.35 6.59 -4.35
CA GLU A 34 -5.15 6.64 -5.22
C GLU A 34 -3.87 6.16 -4.50
N LEU A 35 -3.89 6.01 -3.17
CA LEU A 35 -2.74 5.55 -2.40
C LEU A 35 -2.68 4.02 -2.40
N ILE A 36 -1.60 3.46 -2.94
CA ILE A 36 -1.31 2.02 -2.92
C ILE A 36 -0.05 1.80 -2.08
N THR A 37 -0.13 0.90 -1.11
CA THR A 37 0.99 0.52 -0.22
C THR A 37 1.18 -0.98 -0.22
N GLY A 38 2.42 -1.44 -0.05
CA GLY A 38 2.73 -2.83 0.26
C GLY A 38 3.60 -2.98 1.49
N GLN A 39 3.44 -4.09 2.20
CA GLN A 39 4.05 -4.31 3.51
C GLN A 39 5.57 -4.58 3.44
N ASN A 40 6.04 -5.29 2.40
CA ASN A 40 7.43 -5.75 2.32
C ASN A 40 7.85 -6.03 0.86
N PRO A 41 9.15 -6.31 0.59
CA PRO A 41 9.64 -6.58 -0.77
C PRO A 41 8.92 -7.73 -1.49
N ARG A 42 8.37 -8.70 -0.75
CA ARG A 42 7.63 -9.83 -1.36
C ARG A 42 6.29 -9.40 -1.98
N SER A 43 5.84 -8.19 -1.67
CA SER A 43 4.61 -7.61 -2.20
C SER A 43 4.81 -6.87 -3.54
N ASP A 44 6.02 -6.84 -4.10
CA ASP A 44 6.37 -6.03 -5.28
C ASP A 44 5.49 -6.28 -6.51
N HIS A 45 5.31 -7.54 -6.89
CA HIS A 45 4.53 -7.97 -8.04
C HIS A 45 3.05 -7.65 -7.84
N ASP A 46 2.54 -7.79 -6.62
CA ASP A 46 1.14 -7.51 -6.28
C ASP A 46 0.87 -6.00 -6.27
N ILE A 47 1.82 -5.19 -5.80
CA ILE A 47 1.76 -3.72 -5.92
C ILE A 47 1.69 -3.33 -7.40
N ALA A 48 2.57 -3.88 -8.24
CA ALA A 48 2.62 -3.56 -9.66
C ALA A 48 1.31 -3.93 -10.37
N LYS A 49 0.76 -5.11 -10.05
CA LYS A 49 -0.54 -5.55 -10.55
C LYS A 49 -1.65 -4.58 -10.13
N GLN A 50 -1.75 -4.26 -8.84
CA GLN A 50 -2.78 -3.35 -8.32
C GLN A 50 -2.68 -1.95 -8.96
N PHE A 51 -1.46 -1.46 -9.17
CA PHE A 51 -1.20 -0.18 -9.80
C PHE A 51 -1.70 -0.15 -11.26
N VAL A 52 -1.37 -1.16 -12.06
CA VAL A 52 -1.84 -1.25 -13.45
C VAL A 52 -3.37 -1.33 -13.52
N GLU A 53 -3.99 -2.10 -12.63
CA GLU A 53 -5.45 -2.18 -12.55
C GLU A 53 -6.08 -0.84 -12.16
N ALA A 54 -5.49 -0.10 -11.22
CA ALA A 54 -5.95 1.22 -10.82
C ALA A 54 -5.90 2.21 -12.00
N LEU A 55 -4.78 2.26 -12.72
CA LEU A 55 -4.66 3.10 -13.93
C LEU A 55 -5.68 2.73 -15.00
N HIS A 56 -5.99 1.45 -15.17
CA HIS A 56 -7.02 1.02 -16.11
C HIS A 56 -8.40 1.54 -15.71
N ARG A 57 -8.76 1.45 -14.43
CA ARG A 57 -10.03 1.96 -13.90
C ARG A 57 -10.15 3.47 -14.09
N GLU A 58 -9.11 4.22 -13.74
CA GLU A 58 -9.05 5.68 -13.93
C GLU A 58 -9.26 6.05 -15.41
N ARG A 59 -8.54 5.38 -16.31
CA ARG A 59 -8.68 5.61 -17.76
C ARG A 59 -10.10 5.34 -18.26
N VAL A 60 -10.78 4.32 -17.73
CA VAL A 60 -12.17 4.01 -18.11
C VAL A 60 -13.12 5.10 -17.59
N GLN A 61 -12.94 5.57 -16.36
CA GLN A 61 -13.75 6.64 -15.77
C GLN A 61 -13.60 7.95 -16.56
N MET A 62 -12.38 8.33 -16.94
CA MET A 62 -12.12 9.52 -17.77
C MET A 62 -12.80 9.48 -19.14
N ARG A 63 -13.05 8.29 -19.69
CA ARG A 63 -13.74 8.13 -20.99
C ARG A 63 -15.25 8.14 -20.87
N ALA A 64 -15.78 7.92 -19.66
CA ALA A 64 -17.20 7.87 -19.38
C ALA A 64 -17.76 9.23 -18.91
N SER A 65 -16.89 10.19 -18.57
CA SER A 65 -17.19 11.58 -18.24
C SER A 65 -17.16 12.49 -19.46
#